data_AF-A0AA42AZD1-F1
#
_entry.id   AF-A0AA42AZD1-F1
#
_cell.length_a   1.000
_cell.length_b   1.000
_cell.length_c   1.000
_cell.angle_alpha   90.00
_cell.angle_beta   90.00
_cell.angle_gamma   90.00
#
_symmetry.space_group_name_H-M   'P 1'
#
loop_
_entity.id
_entity.type
_entity.pdbx_description
1 polymer ?
#
loop_
_entity_poly.entity_id
_entity_poly.type
_entity_poly.pdbx_seq_one_letter_code
_entity_poly.pdbx_strand_id
1 'polypeptide(L)'
;MVISFAVTKIINLLTSGNSFFLILQVRAGLEMALIDAVATSIDSNFSLDEAANLASKYRKQGFNTLNLKVGKNLNADIEVLKAIRVAHPECSFILDANEGYTSSEAIKVLDKLHGN
;
A
#
# COMPACT_ATOMS: atom_id res chain seq x y z
N MET A 1 5.33 9.19 -6.52
CA MET A 1 6.15 10.42 -6.67
C MET A 1 6.05 11.41 -5.50
N VAL A 2 5.05 11.35 -4.60
CA VAL A 2 4.89 12.37 -3.52
C VAL A 2 5.63 12.01 -2.22
N ILE A 3 5.80 10.72 -1.91
CA ILE A 3 6.43 10.24 -0.67
C ILE A 3 7.94 10.59 -0.62
N SER A 4 8.62 10.60 -1.77
CA SER A 4 10.05 10.93 -1.86
C SER A 4 10.33 12.39 -1.48
N PHE A 5 9.45 13.33 -1.83
CA PHE A 5 9.69 14.76 -1.60
C PHE A 5 9.57 15.17 -0.11
N ALA A 6 8.63 14.56 0.62
CA ALA A 6 8.46 14.79 2.06
C ALA A 6 9.63 14.22 2.88
N VAL A 7 10.12 13.03 2.50
CA VAL A 7 11.27 12.37 3.11
C VAL A 7 12.55 13.19 2.89
N THR A 8 12.79 13.69 1.68
CA THR A 8 13.98 14.52 1.39
C THR A 8 13.97 15.85 2.17
N LYS A 9 12.80 16.46 2.39
CA LYS A 9 12.68 17.73 3.12
C LYS A 9 12.86 17.58 4.63
N ILE A 10 12.39 16.46 5.21
CA ILE A 10 12.62 16.09 6.62
C ILE A 10 14.09 15.74 6.86
N ILE A 11 14.72 15.00 5.95
CA ILE A 11 16.18 14.71 6.01
C ILE A 11 16.99 16.02 6.01
N ASN A 12 16.68 16.97 5.12
CA ASN A 12 17.38 18.25 5.05
C ASN A 12 17.20 19.16 6.29
N LEU A 13 16.07 19.04 7.00
CA LEU A 13 15.83 19.78 8.25
C LEU A 13 16.62 19.20 9.42
N LEU A 14 16.88 17.89 9.41
CA LEU A 14 17.64 17.19 10.45
C LEU A 14 19.16 17.30 10.25
N THR A 15 19.60 17.65 9.04
CA THR A 15 21.01 17.87 8.68
C THR A 15 21.54 19.26 9.02
N SER A 16 20.69 20.20 9.46
CA SER A 16 21.13 21.53 9.92
C SER A 16 21.64 21.48 11.37
N GLY A 17 22.87 20.99 11.56
CA GLY A 17 23.65 21.22 12.79
C GLY A 17 23.81 20.07 13.78
N ASN A 18 23.40 18.83 13.45
CA ASN A 18 23.54 17.68 14.35
C ASN A 18 24.70 16.73 13.97
N SER A 19 25.29 16.09 14.98
CA SER A 19 26.33 15.06 14.81
C SER A 19 25.89 13.98 13.81
N PHE A 20 26.74 13.68 12.82
CA PHE A 20 26.49 12.71 11.73
C PHE A 20 25.83 11.39 12.19
N PHE A 21 26.16 10.92 13.39
CA PHE A 21 25.61 9.72 14.00
C PHE A 21 24.09 9.80 14.30
N LEU A 22 23.58 10.95 14.73
CA LEU A 22 22.14 11.16 15.02
C LEU A 22 21.31 11.20 13.73
N ILE A 23 21.87 11.74 12.65
CA ILE A 23 21.24 11.80 11.33
C ILE A 23 21.02 10.38 10.78
N LEU A 24 22.01 9.50 10.92
CA LEU A 24 21.90 8.11 10.51
C LEU A 24 20.84 7.36 11.33
N GLN A 25 20.72 7.62 12.63
CA GLN A 25 19.70 7.01 13.48
C GLN A 25 18.28 7.46 13.12
N VAL A 26 18.05 8.76 12.89
CA VAL A 26 16.72 9.26 12.52
C VAL A 26 16.33 8.81 11.11
N ARG A 27 17.26 8.77 10.15
CA ARG A 27 17.01 8.24 8.81
C ARG A 27 16.66 6.74 8.86
N ALA A 28 17.39 5.95 9.64
CA ALA A 28 17.10 4.53 9.83
C ALA A 28 15.71 4.31 10.48
N GLY A 29 15.30 5.17 11.42
CA GLY A 29 13.94 5.13 12.00
C GLY A 29 12.83 5.53 11.02
N LEU A 30 13.09 6.50 10.14
CA LEU A 30 12.15 6.94 9.11
C LEU A 30 12.01 5.92 7.97
N GLU A 31 13.10 5.27 7.56
CA GLU A 31 13.08 4.12 6.63
C GLU A 31 12.38 2.91 7.27
N MET A 32 12.63 2.60 8.55
CA MET A 32 11.88 1.55 9.27
C MET A 32 10.38 1.86 9.37
N ALA A 33 9.96 3.11 9.60
CA ALA A 33 8.55 3.51 9.64
C ALA A 33 7.86 3.54 8.25
N LEU A 34 8.65 3.61 7.17
CA LEU A 34 8.16 3.45 5.79
C LEU A 34 8.05 1.97 5.39
N ILE A 35 8.86 1.10 6.03
CA ILE A 35 8.88 -0.35 5.86
C ILE A 35 7.82 -1.04 6.74
N ASP A 36 7.50 -0.48 7.92
CA ASP A 36 6.32 -0.81 8.74
C ASP A 36 5.09 0.00 8.28
N ALA A 37 4.41 -0.34 7.20
CA ALA A 37 3.77 -1.64 7.13
C ALA A 37 2.81 -1.62 5.93
N VAL A 38 3.36 -1.57 4.72
CA VAL A 38 2.62 -2.03 3.55
C VAL A 38 2.72 -3.55 3.56
N ALA A 39 1.61 -4.22 3.81
CA ALA A 39 1.59 -5.66 3.75
C ALA A 39 2.05 -6.14 2.38
N THR A 40 2.87 -7.20 2.39
CA THR A 40 3.50 -7.75 1.19
C THR A 40 2.46 -7.96 0.11
N SER A 41 2.80 -7.56 -1.11
CA SER A 41 1.83 -7.37 -2.20
C SER A 41 0.90 -8.58 -2.38
N ILE A 42 -0.41 -8.36 -2.29
CA ILE A 42 -1.41 -9.36 -2.65
C ILE A 42 -1.61 -9.27 -4.16
N ASP A 43 -1.39 -10.37 -4.89
CA ASP A 43 -1.63 -10.40 -6.34
C ASP A 43 -3.10 -10.69 -6.61
N SER A 44 -3.70 -9.93 -7.51
CA SER A 44 -5.04 -10.19 -8.08
C SER A 44 -5.25 -11.61 -8.65
N ASN A 45 -4.18 -12.35 -8.95
CA ASN A 45 -4.26 -13.73 -9.43
C ASN A 45 -4.64 -14.75 -8.35
N PHE A 46 -4.62 -14.38 -7.06
CA PHE A 46 -5.06 -15.29 -6.00
C PHE A 46 -6.57 -15.53 -6.07
N SER A 47 -7.01 -16.70 -5.61
CA SER A 47 -8.43 -16.90 -5.34
C SER A 47 -8.91 -15.93 -4.24
N LEU A 48 -10.22 -15.68 -4.20
CA LEU A 48 -10.81 -14.74 -3.24
C LEU A 48 -10.49 -15.12 -1.78
N ASP A 49 -10.54 -16.42 -1.46
CA ASP A 49 -10.23 -16.95 -0.14
C ASP A 49 -8.74 -16.81 0.19
N GLU A 50 -7.85 -17.10 -0.75
CA GLU A 50 -6.41 -16.91 -0.57
C GLU A 50 -6.07 -15.44 -0.29
N ALA A 51 -6.66 -14.52 -1.06
CA ALA A 51 -6.45 -13.09 -0.90
C ALA A 51 -6.96 -12.58 0.46
N ALA A 52 -8.15 -13.01 0.89
CA ALA A 52 -8.72 -12.64 2.18
C ALA A 52 -7.94 -13.26 3.37
N ASN A 53 -7.49 -14.50 3.24
CA ASN A 53 -6.66 -15.16 4.24
C ASN A 53 -5.29 -14.49 4.38
N LEU A 54 -4.68 -14.10 3.25
CA LEU A 54 -3.42 -13.39 3.23
C LEU A 54 -3.55 -11.99 3.86
N ALA A 55 -4.60 -11.25 3.53
CA ALA A 55 -4.94 -9.99 4.20
C ALA A 55 -5.11 -10.18 5.72
N SER A 56 -5.80 -11.24 6.14
CA SER A 56 -6.00 -11.58 7.56
C SER A 56 -4.68 -11.86 8.28
N LYS A 57 -3.78 -12.58 7.61
CA LYS A 57 -2.43 -12.85 8.13
C LYS A 57 -1.68 -11.54 8.38
N TYR A 58 -1.67 -10.63 7.42
CA TYR A 58 -1.00 -9.34 7.57
C TYR A 58 -1.65 -8.45 8.63
N ARG A 59 -2.97 -8.50 8.76
CA ARG A 59 -3.67 -7.79 9.82
C ARG A 59 -3.29 -8.26 11.22
N LYS A 60 -3.19 -9.57 11.41
CA LYS A 60 -2.70 -10.16 12.67
C LYS A 60 -1.27 -9.78 13.00
N GLN A 61 -0.47 -9.42 11.99
CA GLN A 61 0.90 -8.96 12.14
C GLN A 61 1.01 -7.45 12.42
N GLY A 62 -0.10 -6.72 12.49
CA GLY A 62 -0.13 -5.29 12.82
C GLY A 62 -0.17 -4.35 11.63
N PHE A 63 -0.21 -4.87 10.39
CA PHE A 63 -0.27 -4.04 9.18
C PHE A 63 -1.66 -3.41 9.03
N ASN A 64 -1.73 -2.09 8.82
CA ASN A 64 -3.01 -1.38 8.58
C ASN A 64 -3.25 -1.07 7.10
N THR A 65 -2.20 -1.12 6.29
CA THR A 65 -2.24 -0.82 4.85
C THR A 65 -1.75 -2.03 4.06
N LEU A 66 -2.49 -2.43 3.04
CA LEU A 66 -2.14 -3.54 2.15
C LEU A 66 -1.81 -2.99 0.75
N ASN A 67 -0.71 -3.44 0.14
CA ASN A 67 -0.48 -3.19 -1.30
C ASN A 67 -1.04 -4.34 -2.12
N LEU A 68 -1.76 -4.02 -3.19
CA LEU A 68 -2.35 -4.98 -4.10
C LEU A 68 -1.83 -4.73 -5.50
N LYS A 69 -1.27 -5.78 -6.09
CA LYS A 69 -0.88 -5.79 -7.50
C LYS A 69 -2.11 -6.09 -8.34
N VAL A 70 -2.48 -5.12 -9.16
CA VAL A 70 -3.64 -5.13 -10.05
C VAL A 70 -3.19 -4.77 -11.47
N GLY A 71 -4.10 -4.52 -12.39
CA GLY A 71 -3.77 -4.12 -13.77
C GLY A 71 -3.66 -5.28 -14.75
N LYS A 72 -4.06 -6.50 -14.37
CA LYS A 72 -4.08 -7.65 -15.28
C LYS A 72 -5.46 -7.88 -15.85
N ASN A 73 -6.47 -7.88 -14.99
CA ASN A 73 -7.86 -8.08 -15.39
C ASN A 73 -8.77 -7.27 -14.47
N LEU A 74 -9.29 -6.17 -15.01
CA LEU A 74 -10.11 -5.21 -14.27
C LEU A 74 -11.22 -5.84 -13.43
N ASN A 75 -11.97 -6.81 -13.97
CA ASN A 75 -13.08 -7.40 -13.24
C ASN A 75 -12.60 -8.33 -12.11
N ALA A 76 -11.61 -9.18 -12.40
CA ALA A 76 -11.02 -10.07 -11.39
C ALA A 76 -10.35 -9.27 -10.26
N ASP A 77 -9.61 -8.22 -10.62
CA ASP A 77 -8.95 -7.32 -9.68
C ASP A 77 -9.99 -6.69 -8.72
N ILE A 78 -11.13 -6.22 -9.25
CA ILE A 78 -12.24 -5.67 -8.45
C ILE A 78 -12.84 -6.70 -7.50
N GLU A 79 -13.00 -7.96 -7.92
CA GLU A 79 -13.55 -9.02 -7.07
C GLU A 79 -12.62 -9.32 -5.89
N VAL A 80 -11.31 -9.42 -6.14
CA VAL A 80 -10.29 -9.60 -5.09
C VAL A 80 -10.31 -8.42 -4.11
N LEU A 81 -10.34 -7.19 -4.63
CA LEU A 81 -10.39 -5.98 -3.81
C LEU A 81 -11.64 -5.93 -2.92
N LYS A 82 -12.79 -6.34 -3.45
CA LYS A 82 -14.04 -6.44 -2.68
C LYS A 82 -13.98 -7.52 -1.61
N ALA A 83 -13.44 -8.71 -1.93
CA ALA A 83 -13.32 -9.79 -0.96
C ALA A 83 -12.46 -9.36 0.25
N ILE A 84 -11.33 -8.70 -0.01
CA ILE A 84 -10.47 -8.17 1.07
C ILE A 84 -11.19 -7.06 1.85
N ARG A 85 -11.90 -6.15 1.18
CA ARG A 85 -12.64 -5.07 1.84
C ARG A 85 -13.74 -5.60 2.75
N VAL A 86 -14.47 -6.65 2.34
CA VAL A 86 -15.50 -7.29 3.17
C VAL A 86 -14.87 -7.94 4.40
N ALA A 87 -13.75 -8.65 4.24
CA ALA A 87 -13.06 -9.30 5.34
C ALA A 87 -12.39 -8.30 6.31
N HIS A 88 -11.89 -7.18 5.78
CA HIS A 88 -11.14 -6.18 6.54
C HIS A 88 -11.55 -4.74 6.15
N PRO A 89 -12.73 -4.27 6.60
CA PRO A 89 -13.27 -2.97 6.21
C PRO A 89 -12.38 -1.79 6.60
N GLU A 90 -11.62 -1.93 7.69
CA GLU A 90 -10.72 -0.90 8.23
C GLU A 90 -9.36 -0.83 7.51
N CYS A 91 -9.07 -1.74 6.57
CA CYS A 91 -7.81 -1.71 5.83
C CYS A 91 -7.74 -0.56 4.83
N SER A 92 -6.57 0.06 4.75
CA SER A 92 -6.20 0.92 3.63
C SER A 92 -5.57 0.11 2.50
N PHE A 93 -5.83 0.48 1.24
CA PHE A 93 -5.24 -0.17 0.07
C PHE A 93 -4.30 0.77 -0.67
N ILE A 94 -3.18 0.23 -1.13
CA ILE A 94 -2.36 0.80 -2.20
C ILE A 94 -2.59 -0.08 -3.42
N LEU A 95 -3.02 0.50 -4.54
CA LEU A 95 -3.23 -0.23 -5.79
C LEU A 95 -2.04 0.02 -6.71
N ASP A 96 -1.27 -1.02 -6.97
CA ASP A 96 -0.14 -1.01 -7.90
C ASP A 96 -0.54 -1.73 -9.19
N ALA A 97 -0.99 -0.95 -10.18
CA ALA A 97 -1.38 -1.47 -11.48
C ALA A 97 -0.19 -1.70 -12.43
N ASN A 98 1.00 -1.19 -12.09
CA ASN A 98 2.18 -1.16 -12.98
C ASN A 98 1.83 -0.85 -14.46
N GLU A 99 1.11 0.26 -14.67
CA GLU A 99 0.61 0.73 -15.99
C GLU A 99 -0.46 -0.16 -16.67
N GLY A 100 -0.90 -1.24 -16.03
CA GLY A 100 -1.90 -2.17 -16.57
C GLY A 100 -3.34 -1.65 -16.66
N TYR A 101 -3.61 -0.43 -16.17
CA TYR A 101 -4.90 0.24 -16.34
C TYR A 101 -4.77 1.48 -17.21
N THR A 102 -5.77 1.69 -18.05
CA THR A 102 -6.09 3.02 -18.57
C THR A 102 -6.64 3.93 -17.47
N SER A 103 -6.65 5.24 -17.70
CA SER A 103 -7.27 6.20 -16.78
C SER A 103 -8.75 5.90 -16.51
N SER A 104 -9.49 5.46 -17.54
CA SER A 104 -10.91 5.10 -17.42
C SER A 104 -11.14 3.86 -16.55
N GLU A 105 -10.25 2.88 -16.63
CA GLU A 105 -10.32 1.66 -15.81
C GLU A 105 -9.95 1.94 -14.36
N ALA A 106 -8.93 2.77 -14.13
CA ALA A 106 -8.57 3.21 -12.78
C ALA A 106 -9.74 3.93 -12.08
N ILE A 107 -10.47 4.81 -12.79
CA ILE A 107 -11.68 5.45 -12.25
C ILE A 107 -12.75 4.41 -11.93
N LYS A 108 -12.98 3.46 -12.84
CA LYS A 108 -13.98 2.39 -12.64
C LYS A 108 -13.67 1.52 -11.42
N VAL A 109 -12.40 1.24 -11.13
CA VAL A 109 -12.00 0.53 -9.89
C VAL A 109 -12.40 1.34 -8.66
N LEU A 110 -12.09 2.63 -8.63
CA LEU A 110 -12.43 3.51 -7.52
C LEU A 110 -13.95 3.59 -7.30
N ASP A 111 -14.72 3.78 -8.39
CA ASP A 111 -16.18 3.79 -8.34
C ASP A 111 -16.75 2.47 -7.82
N LYS A 112 -16.15 1.33 -8.16
CA LYS A 112 -16.63 0.02 -7.69
C LYS A 112 -16.23 -0.29 -6.25
N LEU A 113 -15.26 0.41 -5.69
CA LEU A 113 -14.84 0.27 -4.30
C LEU A 113 -15.50 1.28 -3.35
N HIS A 114 -15.90 2.45 -3.86
CA HIS A 114 -16.44 3.56 -3.05
C HIS A 114 -17.83 4.03 -3.47
N GLY A 115 -18.29 3.66 -4.67
CA GLY A 115 -19.62 3.97 -5.15
C GLY A 115 -20.65 3.10 -4.45
N ASN A 116 -21.50 3.74 -3.64
CA ASN A 116 -22.75 3.19 -3.14
C ASN A 116 -23.71 2.85 -4.28
#